data_AF-A0AB35UHF6-F1
#
_entry.id   AF-A0AB35UHF6-F1
#
_cell.length_a   1.000
_cell.length_b   1.000
_cell.length_c   1.000
_cell.angle_alpha   90.00
_cell.angle_beta   90.00
_cell.angle_gamma   90.00
#
_symmetry.space_group_name_H-M   'P 1'
#
loop_
_entity.id
_entity.type
_entity.pdbx_description
1 polymer ?
#
loop_
_entity_poly.entity_id
_entity_poly.type
_entity_poly.pdbx_seq_one_letter_code
_entity_poly.pdbx_strand_id
1 'polypeptide(L)'
;MKCLSYSNRFYYKELSKEDANCIKKDLILYNSMLYMAYKKLYLTCFHGVKDAASLQKQLKARYGKNDFFPLSAIHEARALLKSKFETNQRLKKECTIRIEIRV
;
A
#
# COMPACT_ATOMS: atom_id res chain seq x y z
N MET A 1 -14.29 -9.54 32.57
CA MET A 1 -13.56 -9.01 31.39
C MET A 1 -12.93 -10.18 30.65
N LYS A 2 -13.28 -10.43 29.39
CA LYS A 2 -12.56 -11.43 28.57
C LYS A 2 -11.22 -10.82 28.17
N CYS A 3 -10.13 -11.52 28.46
CA CYS A 3 -8.78 -11.10 28.07
C CYS A 3 -8.70 -11.05 26.54
N LEU A 4 -8.36 -9.89 25.99
CA LEU A 4 -8.19 -9.72 24.54
C LEU A 4 -6.85 -10.36 24.14
N SER A 5 -6.88 -11.59 23.64
CA SER A 5 -5.71 -12.13 22.95
C SER A 5 -5.64 -11.53 21.54
N TYR A 6 -4.47 -11.03 21.15
CA TYR A 6 -4.20 -10.40 19.85
C TYR A 6 -4.38 -11.34 18.64
N SER A 7 -4.81 -12.60 18.86
CA SER A 7 -5.06 -13.62 17.84
C SER A 7 -6.54 -13.73 17.44
N ASN A 8 -7.45 -12.98 18.07
CA ASN A 8 -8.86 -13.08 17.74
C ASN A 8 -9.19 -12.20 16.52
N ARG A 9 -9.64 -12.84 15.44
CA ARG A 9 -10.18 -12.16 14.27
C ARG A 9 -11.52 -11.52 14.66
N PHE A 10 -11.56 -10.20 14.79
CA PHE A 10 -12.80 -9.47 15.03
C PHE A 10 -13.56 -9.28 13.72
N TYR A 11 -14.85 -9.59 13.76
CA TYR A 11 -15.75 -9.30 12.65
C TYR A 11 -16.43 -7.94 12.87
N TYR A 12 -16.68 -7.18 11.80
CA TYR A 12 -17.36 -5.88 11.91
C TYR A 12 -18.71 -5.93 12.65
N LYS A 13 -19.42 -7.06 12.57
CA LYS A 13 -20.69 -7.31 13.28
C LYS A 13 -20.55 -7.39 14.81
N GLU A 14 -19.33 -7.58 15.32
CA GLU A 14 -19.02 -7.72 16.74
C GLU A 14 -18.60 -6.37 17.36
N LEU A 15 -18.40 -5.35 16.52
CA LEU A 15 -18.05 -4.00 16.94
C LEU A 15 -19.31 -3.17 17.18
N SER A 16 -19.19 -2.15 18.04
CA SER A 16 -20.18 -1.08 18.08
C SER A 16 -20.27 -0.40 16.71
N LYS A 17 -21.42 0.20 16.39
CA LYS A 17 -21.60 0.91 15.11
C LYS A 17 -20.59 2.06 14.99
N GLU A 18 -20.29 2.69 16.11
CA GLU A 18 -19.34 3.78 16.26
C GLU A 18 -17.93 3.30 15.92
N ASP A 19 -17.46 2.21 16.53
CA ASP A 19 -16.12 1.66 16.29
C ASP A 19 -15.96 1.17 14.85
N ALA A 20 -16.95 0.47 14.32
CA ALA A 20 -16.94 0.01 12.94
C ALA A 20 -16.84 1.19 11.95
N ASN A 21 -17.56 2.29 12.22
CA ASN A 21 -17.50 3.49 11.40
C ASN A 21 -16.15 4.21 11.52
N CYS A 22 -15.55 4.28 12.71
CA CYS A 22 -14.21 4.84 12.91
C CYS A 22 -13.16 4.06 12.12
N ILE A 23 -13.13 2.74 12.27
CA ILE A 23 -12.21 1.85 11.53
C ILE A 23 -12.40 1.99 10.02
N LYS A 24 -13.65 2.06 9.54
CA LYS A 24 -13.93 2.25 8.11
C LYS A 24 -13.38 3.57 7.59
N LYS A 25 -13.51 4.67 8.34
CA LYS A 25 -12.94 5.97 7.96
C LYS A 25 -11.42 5.92 7.90
N ASP A 26 -10.77 5.28 8.88
CA ASP A 26 -9.32 5.13 8.91
C ASP A 26 -8.81 4.25 7.77
N LEU A 27 -9.52 3.18 7.42
CA LEU A 27 -9.22 2.33 6.26
C LEU A 27 -9.31 3.10 4.94
N ILE A 28 -10.38 3.87 4.73
CA ILE A 28 -10.54 4.70 3.52
C ILE A 28 -9.38 5.70 3.42
N LEU A 29 -9.06 6.36 4.54
CA LEU A 29 -7.96 7.30 4.60
C LEU A 29 -6.62 6.61 4.30
N TYR A 30 -6.31 5.49 4.95
CA TYR A 30 -5.10 4.73 4.72
C TYR A 30 -4.95 4.30 3.26
N ASN A 31 -6.00 3.74 2.66
CA ASN A 31 -6.01 3.32 1.27
C ASN A 31 -5.73 4.48 0.31
N SER A 32 -6.25 5.68 0.60
CA SER A 32 -5.96 6.88 -0.19
C SER A 32 -4.49 7.30 -0.11
N MET A 33 -3.86 7.18 1.08
CA MET A 33 -2.44 7.43 1.26
C MET A 33 -1.60 6.39 0.53
N LEU A 34 -1.95 5.12 0.65
CA LEU A 34 -1.29 3.99 -0.01
C LEU A 34 -1.31 4.15 -1.53
N TYR A 35 -2.47 4.48 -2.11
CA TYR A 35 -2.61 4.72 -3.53
C TYR A 35 -1.70 5.87 -4.01
N MET A 36 -1.70 6.99 -3.30
CA MET A 36 -0.85 8.13 -3.64
C MET A 36 0.64 7.78 -3.52
N ALA A 37 1.02 7.08 -2.45
CA ALA A 37 2.40 6.63 -2.24
C ALA A 37 2.86 5.71 -3.36
N TYR A 38 2.04 4.71 -3.72
CA TYR A 38 2.32 3.80 -4.83
C TYR A 38 2.47 4.53 -6.16
N LYS A 39 1.53 5.43 -6.50
CA LYS A 39 1.59 6.20 -7.75
C LYS A 39 2.86 7.04 -7.83
N LYS A 40 3.23 7.74 -6.74
CA LYS A 40 4.43 8.56 -6.69
C LYS A 40 5.70 7.71 -6.84
N LEU A 41 5.81 6.62 -6.09
CA LEU A 41 6.95 5.71 -6.20
C LEU A 41 7.06 5.11 -7.61
N TYR A 42 5.94 4.73 -8.22
CA TYR A 42 5.91 4.22 -9.59
C TYR A 42 6.45 5.26 -10.59
N LEU A 43 5.97 6.51 -10.52
CA LEU A 43 6.46 7.60 -11.38
C LEU A 43 7.94 7.89 -11.17
N THR A 44 8.41 7.88 -9.92
CA THR A 44 9.84 8.08 -9.64
C THR A 44 10.70 6.94 -10.16
N CYS A 45 10.29 5.68 -9.93
CA CYS A 45 11.06 4.50 -10.31
C CYS A 45 11.10 4.26 -11.83
N PHE A 46 9.97 4.45 -12.53
CA PHE A 46 9.86 4.08 -13.95
C PHE A 46 9.87 5.27 -14.91
N HIS A 47 9.56 6.47 -14.44
CA HIS A 47 9.50 7.67 -15.27
C HIS A 47 10.48 8.77 -14.83
N GLY A 48 11.34 8.50 -13.84
CA GLY A 48 12.38 9.42 -13.39
C GLY A 48 11.86 10.71 -12.74
N VAL A 49 10.58 10.78 -12.38
CA VAL A 49 9.98 11.96 -11.77
C VAL A 49 10.56 12.17 -10.36
N LYS A 50 11.23 13.30 -10.16
CA LYS A 50 11.78 13.70 -8.84
C LYS A 50 10.93 14.83 -8.26
N ASP A 51 10.48 14.66 -7.03
CA ASP A 51 9.78 15.70 -6.29
C ASP A 51 10.77 16.47 -5.38
N ALA A 52 10.49 17.75 -5.16
CA ALA A 52 11.30 18.60 -4.27
C ALA A 52 11.16 18.23 -2.78
N ALA A 53 10.00 17.71 -2.37
CA ALA A 53 9.72 17.30 -1.01
C ALA A 53 9.69 15.78 -0.87
N SER A 54 10.12 15.26 0.28
CA SER A 54 10.02 13.82 0.56
C SER A 54 8.55 13.35 0.53
N LEU A 55 8.33 12.12 0.09
CA LEU A 55 6.99 11.54 -0.02
C LEU A 55 6.24 11.56 1.33
N GLN A 56 6.94 11.35 2.44
CA GLN A 56 6.39 11.47 3.78
C GLN A 56 5.87 12.89 4.06
N LYS A 57 6.67 13.93 3.75
CA LYS A 57 6.26 15.33 3.93
C LYS A 57 5.04 15.66 3.07
N GLN A 58 5.00 15.17 1.83
CA GLN A 58 3.84 15.37 0.94
C GLN A 58 2.56 14.73 1.48
N LEU A 59 2.64 13.47 1.96
CA LEU A 59 1.50 12.77 2.56
C LEU A 59 1.05 13.45 3.86
N LYS A 60 1.99 13.86 4.71
CA LYS A 60 1.70 14.57 5.96
C LYS A 60 0.98 15.89 5.68
N ALA A 61 1.48 16.68 4.74
CA ALA A 61 0.88 17.95 4.33
C ALA A 61 -0.52 17.76 3.73
N ARG A 62 -0.73 16.71 2.92
CA ARG A 62 -2.02 16.47 2.26
C ARG A 62 -3.10 15.95 3.22
N TYR A 63 -2.74 15.06 4.14
CA TYR A 63 -3.72 14.34 4.96
C TYR A 63 -3.77 14.79 6.42
N GLY A 64 -2.86 15.65 6.87
CA GLY A 64 -2.86 16.23 8.22
C GLY A 64 -2.71 15.18 9.34
N LYS A 65 -2.04 14.06 9.07
CA LYS A 65 -1.86 12.95 10.04
C LYS A 65 -0.46 12.88 10.60
N ASN A 66 -0.34 12.23 11.77
CA ASN A 66 0.94 11.87 12.37
C ASN A 66 1.73 10.94 11.43
N ASP A 67 3.05 10.87 11.61
CA ASP A 67 3.98 10.18 10.71
C ASP A 67 3.72 8.68 10.55
N PHE A 68 3.01 8.06 11.49
CA PHE A 68 2.67 6.64 11.44
C PHE A 68 1.93 6.22 10.16
N PHE A 69 0.79 6.84 9.85
CA PHE A 69 -0.01 6.48 8.67
C PHE A 69 0.76 6.67 7.35
N PRO A 70 1.37 7.84 7.09
CA PRO A 70 2.21 8.06 5.92
C PRO A 70 3.36 7.07 5.78
N LEU A 71 4.10 6.79 6.86
CA LEU A 71 5.24 5.88 6.79
C LEU A 71 4.81 4.44 6.52
N SER A 72 3.75 3.96 7.18
CA SER A 72 3.18 2.64 6.94
C SER A 72 2.72 2.49 5.48
N ALA A 73 2.00 3.49 4.95
CA ALA A 73 1.55 3.50 3.57
C ALA A 73 2.71 3.50 2.57
N ILE A 74 3.79 4.25 2.83
CA ILE A 74 5.00 4.25 2.00
C ILE A 74 5.69 2.87 2.03
N HIS A 75 5.80 2.27 3.20
CA HIS A 75 6.43 0.96 3.35
C HIS A 75 5.66 -0.12 2.58
N GLU A 76 4.34 -0.17 2.75
CA GLU A 76 3.49 -1.11 2.01
C GLU A 76 3.53 -0.85 0.50
N ALA A 77 3.48 0.42 0.07
CA ALA A 77 3.60 0.78 -1.35
C ALA A 77 4.91 0.28 -1.97
N ARG A 78 6.04 0.38 -1.26
CA ARG A 78 7.34 -0.15 -1.71
C ARG A 78 7.31 -1.67 -1.86
N ALA A 79 6.73 -2.37 -0.88
CA ALA A 79 6.60 -3.83 -0.93
C ALA A 79 5.73 -4.29 -2.12
N LEU A 80 4.60 -3.61 -2.34
CA LEU A 80 3.72 -3.88 -3.49
C LEU A 80 4.43 -3.64 -4.82
N LEU A 81 5.16 -2.53 -4.94
CA LEU A 81 5.90 -2.21 -6.17
C LEU A 81 6.97 -3.27 -6.48
N LYS A 82 7.72 -3.69 -5.47
CA LYS A 82 8.73 -4.74 -5.58
C LYS A 82 8.11 -6.07 -6.01
N SER A 83 7.04 -6.50 -5.34
CA SER A 83 6.33 -7.74 -5.66
C SER A 83 5.77 -7.75 -7.09
N LYS A 84 5.19 -6.63 -7.53
CA LYS A 84 4.68 -6.49 -8.91
C LYS A 84 5.81 -6.54 -9.93
N PHE A 85 6.94 -5.91 -9.65
CA PHE A 85 8.10 -5.95 -10.53
C PHE A 85 8.67 -7.37 -10.68
N GLU A 86 8.85 -8.09 -9.58
CA GLU A 86 9.30 -9.49 -9.58
C GLU A 86 8.34 -10.39 -10.36
N THR A 87 7.02 -10.20 -10.16
CA THR A 87 5.98 -10.92 -10.90
C THR A 87 6.08 -10.65 -12.41
N ASN A 88 6.21 -9.37 -12.80
CA ASN A 88 6.31 -8.99 -14.20
C ASN A 88 7.58 -9.53 -14.87
N GLN A 89 8.72 -9.53 -14.16
CA GLN A 89 9.95 -10.15 -14.67
C GLN A 89 9.79 -11.66 -14.89
N ARG A 90 9.13 -12.35 -13.95
CA ARG A 90 8.87 -13.79 -14.08
C ARG A 90 7.99 -14.08 -15.30
N LEU A 91 6.89 -13.35 -15.44
CA LEU A 91 5.98 -13.48 -16.57
C LEU A 91 6.69 -13.19 -17.91
N LYS A 92 7.56 -12.17 -17.95
CA LYS A 92 8.36 -11.87 -19.15
C LYS A 92 9.25 -13.07 -19.54
N LYS A 93 9.94 -13.69 -18.58
CA LYS A 93 10.78 -14.88 -18.83
C LYS A 93 9.96 -16.07 -19.32
N GLU A 94 8.83 -16.36 -18.68
CA GLU A 94 7.91 -17.44 -19.08
C GLU A 94 7.39 -17.24 -20.52
N CYS A 95 7.06 -16.01 -20.90
CA CYS A 95 6.65 -15.67 -22.26
C CYS A 95 7.78 -15.89 -23.27
N THR A 96 9.00 -15.44 -22.98
CA THR A 96 10.17 -15.65 -23.87
C THR A 96 10.41 -17.13 -24.13
N ILE A 97 10.44 -17.96 -23.08
CA ILE A 97 10.62 -19.42 -23.21
C ILE A 97 9.53 -20.04 -24.11
N ARG A 98 8.27 -19.64 -23.95
CA ARG A 98 7.17 -20.16 -24.77
C ARG A 98 7.27 -19.78 -26.25
N ILE A 99 7.84 -18.61 -26.55
CA ILE A 99 8.08 -18.18 -27.92
C ILE A 99 9.22 -19.02 -28.52
N GLU A 100 10.33 -19.18 -27.80
CA GLU A 100 11.50 -19.95 -28.25
C GLU A 100 11.18 -21.43 -28.49
N ILE A 101 10.33 -22.06 -27.67
CA ILE A 101 9.88 -23.46 -27.87
C ILE A 101 8.97 -23.62 -29.09
N ARG A 102 8.29 -22.55 -29.51
CA ARG A 102 7.34 -22.56 -30.64
C ARG A 102 8.00 -22.26 -31.99
N VAL A 103 9.28 -21.88 -32.00
CA VAL A 103 10.10 -21.63 -33.20
C VAL A 103 10.96 -22.86 -33.44
#